data_AF-A0A2B7XL65-F1
#
_entry.id   AF-A0A2B7XL65-F1
#
_cell.length_a   1.000
_cell.length_b   1.000
_cell.length_c   1.000
_cell.angle_alpha   90.00
_cell.angle_beta   90.00
_cell.angle_gamma   90.00
#
_symmetry.space_group_name_H-M   'P 1'
#
loop_
_entity.id
_entity.type
_entity.pdbx_description
1 polymer ?
#
loop_
_entity_poly.entity_id
_entity_poly.type
_entity_poly.pdbx_seq_one_letter_code
_entity_poly.pdbx_strand_id
1 'polypeptide(L)'
;MTNADTTFQRAVNGNDKDGKDDDDNEIIYEHSTWERRVAIRKRTVVKRHVNKSELLVRDNGTVVHPYWGQERLRNEAATLALIAEKTTIPVPKCRLYMENGALNLETTRITSGIIMSGLEGDIRQTAIAAVEKQIQNDILPQLRSLRRNFIGSIDTSLPVFPLQRVYLLGRRPWERVTSDTDEFVLCHNDLAPQNILVDPDDDFRIV
;
A
#
# COMPACT_ATOMS: atom_id res chain seq x y z
N MET A 1 -26.87 10.15 -27.34
CA MET A 1 -25.71 10.97 -26.91
C MET A 1 -26.01 11.41 -25.48
N THR A 2 -25.52 10.64 -24.53
CA THR A 2 -25.87 10.74 -23.11
C THR A 2 -24.60 10.97 -22.32
N ASN A 3 -24.53 12.14 -21.68
CA ASN A 3 -23.48 12.53 -20.75
C ASN A 3 -23.52 11.63 -19.51
N ALA A 4 -22.40 10.97 -19.23
CA ALA A 4 -22.14 10.25 -17.99
C ALA A 4 -20.74 10.63 -17.52
N ASP A 5 -20.61 11.83 -16.98
CA ASP A 5 -19.34 12.32 -16.44
C ASP A 5 -19.61 13.28 -15.28
N THR A 6 -20.26 12.77 -14.22
CA THR A 6 -20.44 13.51 -12.95
C THR A 6 -20.83 12.57 -11.81
N THR A 7 -19.91 11.70 -11.37
CA THR A 7 -20.08 11.01 -10.08
C THR A 7 -18.76 10.71 -9.39
N PHE A 8 -17.92 11.72 -9.13
CA PHE A 8 -16.84 11.64 -8.12
C PHE A 8 -16.46 13.03 -7.59
N GLN A 9 -17.44 13.88 -7.28
CA GLN A 9 -17.22 15.11 -6.52
C GLN A 9 -18.47 15.45 -5.69
N ARG A 10 -18.51 15.01 -4.42
CA ARG A 10 -19.08 15.76 -3.28
C ARG A 10 -18.97 14.97 -1.97
N ALA A 11 -18.82 15.71 -0.88
CA ALA A 11 -18.48 15.34 0.50
C ALA A 11 -16.96 15.22 0.69
N VAL A 12 -16.24 16.14 1.34
CA VAL A 12 -16.55 16.86 2.57
C VAL A 12 -15.98 18.29 2.50
N ASN A 13 -16.84 19.30 2.44
CA ASN A 13 -16.51 20.67 2.88
C ASN A 13 -16.92 20.76 4.35
N GLY A 14 -16.05 20.29 5.24
CA GLY A 14 -16.07 20.59 6.66
C GLY A 14 -14.92 21.55 6.91
N ASN A 15 -15.27 22.79 7.22
CA ASN A 15 -14.33 23.87 7.47
C ASN A 15 -13.89 23.81 8.93
N ASP A 16 -13.14 22.77 9.30
CA ASP A 16 -12.49 22.68 10.61
C ASP A 16 -11.05 23.17 10.45
N LYS A 17 -10.87 24.45 10.74
CA LYS A 17 -9.54 24.98 11.13
C LYS A 17 -9.28 24.57 12.58
N ASP A 18 -9.16 23.27 12.82
CA ASP A 18 -8.52 22.80 14.03
C ASP A 18 -7.02 23.04 13.87
N GLY A 19 -6.43 23.69 14.86
CA GLY A 19 -4.99 23.93 14.92
C GLY A 19 -4.26 22.60 14.75
N LYS A 20 -3.71 22.36 13.56
CA LYS A 20 -2.70 21.32 13.37
C LYS A 20 -1.50 21.76 14.17
N ASP A 21 -1.29 21.13 15.33
CA ASP A 21 -0.01 21.18 16.02
C ASP A 21 1.08 20.89 14.98
N ASP A 22 2.00 21.82 14.77
CA ASP A 22 3.10 21.69 13.79
C ASP A 22 3.95 20.41 14.03
N ASP A 23 3.89 19.87 15.25
CA ASP A 23 4.48 18.60 15.70
C ASP A 23 3.98 17.36 14.93
N ASP A 24 2.72 17.33 14.48
CA ASP A 24 2.17 16.16 13.78
C ASP A 24 2.73 15.99 12.36
N ASN A 25 3.24 17.06 11.76
CA ASN A 25 3.90 17.04 10.46
C ASN A 25 5.42 16.80 10.54
N GLU A 26 5.99 16.78 11.75
CA GLU A 26 7.42 16.54 11.95
C GLU A 26 7.82 15.18 11.36
N ILE A 27 8.87 15.20 10.55
CA ILE A 27 9.43 14.00 9.94
C ILE A 27 10.40 13.38 10.94
N ILE A 28 10.00 12.25 11.51
CA ILE A 28 10.82 11.44 12.41
C ILE A 28 11.91 10.70 11.64
N TYR A 29 11.57 10.24 10.44
CA TYR A 29 12.49 9.52 9.57
C TYR A 29 12.10 9.71 8.12
N GLU A 30 13.09 9.94 7.25
CA GLU A 30 12.89 9.95 5.80
C GLU A 30 13.87 8.96 5.15
N HIS A 31 13.36 8.22 4.17
CA HIS A 31 14.16 7.40 3.29
C HIS A 31 13.76 7.63 1.84
N SER A 32 14.76 7.67 0.95
CA SER A 32 14.54 7.86 -0.48
C SER A 32 15.21 6.74 -1.26
N THR A 33 14.50 6.19 -2.22
CA THR A 33 15.07 5.37 -3.29
C THR A 33 14.96 6.11 -4.61
N TRP A 34 15.53 5.56 -5.68
CA TRP A 34 15.38 6.11 -7.03
C TRP A 34 13.92 6.06 -7.54
N GLU A 35 13.03 5.30 -6.89
CA GLU A 35 11.62 5.17 -7.29
C GLU A 35 10.66 6.05 -6.49
N ARG A 36 10.93 6.24 -5.19
CA ARG A 36 9.99 6.84 -4.24
C ARG A 36 10.70 7.43 -3.03
N ARG A 37 10.01 8.35 -2.36
CA ARG A 37 10.34 8.79 -1.00
C ARG A 37 9.35 8.23 0.00
N VAL A 38 9.83 7.97 1.21
CA VAL A 38 9.03 7.54 2.35
C VAL A 38 9.37 8.45 3.52
N ALA A 39 8.37 9.16 4.05
CA ALA A 39 8.49 9.95 5.26
C ALA A 39 7.62 9.35 6.36
N ILE A 40 8.22 9.06 7.51
CA ILE A 40 7.53 8.63 8.72
C ILE A 40 7.37 9.87 9.60
N ARG A 41 6.12 10.16 9.95
CA ARG A 41 5.73 11.21 10.88
C ARG A 41 5.16 10.60 12.15
N LYS A 42 4.84 11.44 13.13
CA LYS A 42 4.24 11.00 14.40
C LYS A 42 3.02 10.10 14.20
N ARG A 43 2.08 10.53 13.36
CA ARG A 43 0.77 9.86 13.15
C ARG A 43 0.59 9.20 11.79
N THR A 44 1.47 9.47 10.83
CA THR A 44 1.28 9.05 9.44
C THR A 44 2.57 8.54 8.81
N VAL A 45 2.43 7.71 7.78
CA VAL A 45 3.51 7.37 6.86
C VAL A 45 3.13 7.87 5.48
N VAL A 46 4.00 8.62 4.82
CA VAL A 46 3.77 9.17 3.49
C VAL A 46 4.74 8.54 2.51
N LYS A 47 4.19 7.80 1.53
CA LYS A 47 4.92 7.36 0.34
C LYS A 47 4.65 8.34 -0.79
N ARG A 48 5.71 8.87 -1.40
CA ARG A 48 5.62 9.88 -2.46
C ARG A 48 6.37 9.44 -3.71
N HIS A 49 5.79 9.70 -4.88
CA HIS A 49 6.51 9.58 -6.14
C HIS A 49 7.63 10.63 -6.25
N VAL A 50 8.80 10.23 -6.72
CA VAL A 50 9.92 11.18 -6.92
C VAL A 50 9.57 12.25 -7.96
N ASN A 51 9.95 13.49 -7.69
CA ASN A 51 9.80 14.61 -8.62
C ASN A 51 10.84 14.52 -9.74
N LYS A 52 10.56 15.21 -10.85
CA LYS A 52 11.48 15.27 -12.01
C LYS A 52 12.89 15.74 -11.63
N SER A 53 13.00 16.69 -10.71
CA SER A 53 14.28 17.23 -10.22
C SER A 53 15.05 16.26 -9.31
N GLU A 54 14.40 15.19 -8.84
CA GLU A 54 14.97 14.20 -7.92
C GLU A 54 15.36 12.90 -8.64
N LEU A 55 15.14 12.84 -9.97
CA LEU A 55 15.42 11.65 -10.75
C LEU A 55 16.92 11.39 -10.82
N LEU A 56 17.29 10.12 -10.66
CA LEU A 56 18.67 9.69 -10.82
C LEU A 56 19.13 9.95 -12.26
N VAL A 57 20.29 10.59 -12.40
CA VAL A 57 20.97 10.79 -13.69
C VAL A 57 22.22 9.91 -13.69
N ARG A 58 22.36 9.07 -14.72
CA ARG A 58 23.57 8.25 -14.90
C ARG A 58 24.73 9.10 -15.42
N ASP A 59 25.95 8.58 -15.30
CA ASP A 59 27.18 9.24 -15.79
C ASP A 59 27.12 9.61 -17.29
N ASN A 60 26.36 8.87 -18.08
CA ASN A 60 26.13 9.15 -19.50
C ASN A 60 25.02 10.18 -19.78
N GLY A 61 24.52 10.88 -18.76
CA GLY A 61 23.44 11.87 -18.86
C GLY A 61 22.03 11.28 -18.97
N THR A 62 21.87 9.95 -18.97
CA THR A 62 20.54 9.33 -19.06
C THR A 62 19.77 9.46 -17.74
N VAL A 63 18.58 10.05 -17.80
CA VAL A 63 17.65 10.13 -16.66
C VAL A 63 16.94 8.79 -16.46
N VAL A 64 16.94 8.31 -15.21
CA VAL A 64 16.26 7.08 -14.81
C VAL A 64 14.87 7.41 -14.29
N HIS A 65 13.85 7.01 -15.03
CA HIS A 65 12.45 7.20 -14.63
C HIS A 65 11.91 5.96 -13.90
N PRO A 66 11.28 6.11 -12.71
CA PRO A 66 10.55 5.05 -12.04
C PRO A 66 9.41 4.55 -12.92
N TYR A 67 9.24 3.23 -12.98
CA TYR A 67 8.14 2.62 -13.73
C TYR A 67 6.87 2.56 -12.90
N TRP A 68 5.80 3.14 -13.42
CA TRP A 68 4.46 3.10 -12.83
C TRP A 68 4.40 3.60 -11.39
N GLY A 69 5.28 4.53 -11.01
CA GLY A 69 5.42 4.93 -9.61
C GLY A 69 4.10 5.48 -9.03
N GLN A 70 3.39 6.29 -9.81
CA GLN A 70 2.10 6.84 -9.37
C GLN A 70 0.99 5.79 -9.41
N GLU A 71 0.96 4.96 -10.45
CA GLU A 71 -0.01 3.89 -10.63
C GLU A 71 0.10 2.85 -9.53
N ARG A 72 1.32 2.52 -9.09
CA ARG A 72 1.55 1.63 -7.94
C ARG A 72 1.00 2.22 -6.64
N LEU A 73 1.17 3.52 -6.39
CA LEU A 73 0.59 4.20 -5.23
C LEU A 73 -0.95 4.22 -5.30
N ARG A 74 -1.53 4.48 -6.48
CA ARG A 74 -2.98 4.43 -6.69
C ARG A 74 -3.53 3.02 -6.44
N ASN A 75 -2.86 2.00 -6.96
CA ASN A 75 -3.26 0.62 -6.74
C ASN A 75 -3.13 0.19 -5.28
N GLU A 76 -2.08 0.63 -4.59
CA GLU A 76 -1.91 0.38 -3.15
C GLU A 76 -3.09 0.96 -2.37
N ALA A 77 -3.46 2.22 -2.63
CA ALA A 77 -4.62 2.86 -2.00
C ALA A 77 -5.94 2.12 -2.30
N ALA A 78 -6.17 1.73 -3.57
CA ALA A 78 -7.34 0.96 -3.96
C ALA A 78 -7.40 -0.42 -3.28
N THR A 79 -6.25 -1.07 -3.11
CA THR A 79 -6.14 -2.36 -2.41
C THR A 79 -6.47 -2.21 -0.93
N LEU A 80 -5.91 -1.19 -0.26
CA LEU A 80 -6.20 -0.89 1.14
C LEU A 80 -7.70 -0.61 1.35
N ALA A 81 -8.30 0.19 0.45
CA ALA A 81 -9.74 0.48 0.50
C ALA A 81 -10.59 -0.79 0.34
N LEU A 82 -10.26 -1.65 -0.63
CA LEU A 82 -10.97 -2.91 -0.86
C LEU A 82 -10.90 -3.83 0.37
N ILE A 83 -9.70 -4.00 0.95
CA ILE A 83 -9.52 -4.87 2.12
C ILE A 83 -10.28 -4.31 3.33
N ALA A 84 -10.20 -3.00 3.58
CA ALA A 84 -10.91 -2.34 4.67
C ALA A 84 -12.45 -2.46 4.52
N GLU A 85 -12.96 -2.42 3.29
CA GLU A 85 -14.40 -2.51 3.03
C GLU A 85 -14.93 -3.94 3.14
N LYS A 86 -14.16 -4.93 2.68
CA LYS A 86 -14.65 -6.30 2.45
C LYS A 86 -14.20 -7.32 3.47
N THR A 87 -13.31 -6.96 4.40
CA THR A 87 -12.71 -7.90 5.36
C THR A 87 -12.61 -7.27 6.75
N THR A 88 -12.29 -8.09 7.74
CA THR A 88 -11.90 -7.66 9.09
C THR A 88 -10.39 -7.54 9.26
N ILE A 89 -9.62 -7.75 8.19
CA ILE A 89 -8.16 -7.67 8.20
C ILE A 89 -7.77 -6.22 8.53
N PRO A 90 -6.95 -5.99 9.56
CA PRO A 90 -6.51 -4.65 9.90
C PRO A 90 -5.62 -4.10 8.79
N VAL A 91 -6.00 -2.93 8.29
CA VAL A 91 -5.21 -2.16 7.31
C VAL A 91 -5.24 -0.69 7.71
N PRO A 92 -4.15 0.06 7.48
CA PRO A 92 -4.12 1.47 7.84
C PRO A 92 -5.07 2.27 6.94
N LYS A 93 -5.81 3.21 7.55
CA LYS A 93 -6.58 4.21 6.78
C LYS A 93 -5.63 4.99 5.90
N CYS A 94 -6.03 5.26 4.66
CA CYS A 94 -5.18 5.95 3.70
C CYS A 94 -5.92 7.03 2.90
N ARG A 95 -5.15 7.95 2.32
CA ARG A 95 -5.63 8.91 1.33
C ARG A 95 -4.56 9.21 0.29
N LEU A 96 -5.00 9.57 -0.91
CA LEU A 96 -4.16 10.08 -1.98
C LEU A 96 -4.30 11.60 -2.11
N TYR A 97 -3.20 12.29 -2.36
CA TYR A 97 -3.23 13.73 -2.68
C TYR A 97 -2.04 14.16 -3.53
N MET A 98 -2.18 15.30 -4.20
CA MET A 98 -1.10 15.94 -4.94
C MET A 98 -0.47 17.03 -4.07
N GLU A 99 0.85 17.04 -4.00
CA GLU A 99 1.61 18.09 -3.32
C GLU A 99 2.90 18.35 -4.11
N ASN A 100 3.16 19.61 -4.44
CA ASN A 100 4.33 20.03 -5.22
C ASN A 100 4.51 19.24 -6.53
N GLY A 101 3.41 18.88 -7.20
CA GLY A 101 3.43 18.12 -8.45
C GLY A 101 3.67 16.61 -8.31
N ALA A 102 3.84 16.09 -7.08
CA ALA A 102 3.99 14.67 -6.80
C ALA A 102 2.71 14.07 -6.21
N LEU A 103 2.43 12.81 -6.58
CA LEU A 103 1.40 12.00 -5.93
C LEU A 103 1.94 11.45 -4.61
N ASN A 104 1.15 11.62 -3.56
CA ASN A 104 1.41 11.13 -2.21
C ASN A 104 0.31 10.13 -1.82
N LEU A 105 0.74 9.01 -1.23
CA LEU A 105 -0.10 8.09 -0.47
C LEU A 105 0.26 8.26 1.00
N GLU A 106 -0.67 8.80 1.77
CA GLU A 106 -0.55 8.91 3.22
C GLU A 106 -1.39 7.83 3.88
N THR A 107 -0.78 7.10 4.81
CA THR A 107 -1.45 6.10 5.64
C THR A 107 -1.36 6.51 7.11
N THR A 108 -2.32 6.07 7.91
CA THR A 108 -2.19 6.12 9.37
C THR A 108 -0.98 5.28 9.78
N ARG A 109 -0.17 5.79 10.70
CA ARG A 109 0.94 5.04 11.28
C ARG A 109 0.42 4.15 12.39
N ILE A 110 0.73 2.86 12.31
CA ILE A 110 0.44 1.91 13.38
C ILE A 110 1.57 2.02 14.41
N THR A 111 1.23 2.40 15.64
CA THR A 111 2.17 2.61 16.74
C THR A 111 1.94 1.67 17.93
N SER A 112 0.83 0.94 17.93
CA SER A 112 0.50 -0.05 18.97
C SER A 112 1.17 -1.41 18.75
N GLY A 113 1.62 -1.70 17.52
CA GLY A 113 2.23 -2.97 17.17
C GLY A 113 3.75 -2.95 17.18
N ILE A 114 4.35 -4.11 17.44
CA ILE A 114 5.78 -4.38 17.26
C ILE A 114 6.00 -5.24 16.02
N ILE A 115 7.09 -4.98 15.29
CA ILE A 115 7.44 -5.78 14.12
C ILE A 115 7.87 -7.18 14.55
N MET A 116 7.24 -8.20 13.98
CA MET A 116 7.46 -9.58 14.37
C MET A 116 8.92 -10.03 14.16
N SER A 117 9.60 -9.50 13.14
CA SER A 117 11.03 -9.77 12.92
C SER A 117 11.96 -9.22 14.02
N GLY A 118 11.48 -8.28 14.84
CA GLY A 118 12.20 -7.71 15.98
C GLY A 118 12.02 -8.50 17.29
N LEU A 119 11.20 -9.55 17.29
CA LEU A 119 11.03 -10.43 18.45
C LEU A 119 12.18 -11.43 18.58
N GLU A 120 12.55 -11.72 19.82
CA GLU A 120 13.65 -12.63 20.17
C GLU A 120 13.21 -13.71 21.17
N GLY A 121 14.00 -14.78 21.28
CA GLY A 121 13.80 -15.87 22.24
C GLY A 121 12.45 -16.56 22.14
N ASP A 122 11.95 -17.02 23.29
CA ASP A 122 10.69 -17.78 23.39
C ASP A 122 9.47 -16.96 22.99
N ILE A 123 9.50 -15.64 23.21
CA ILE A 123 8.43 -14.71 22.81
C ILE A 123 8.21 -14.77 21.30
N ARG A 124 9.30 -14.82 20.51
CA ARG A 124 9.22 -14.95 19.06
C ARG A 124 8.52 -16.25 18.65
N GLN A 125 8.82 -17.35 19.31
CA GLN A 125 8.23 -18.64 18.97
C GLN A 125 6.73 -18.68 19.27
N THR A 126 6.31 -18.10 20.40
CA THR A 126 4.90 -17.93 20.75
C THR A 126 4.17 -17.03 19.74
N ALA A 127 4.78 -15.90 19.37
CA ALA A 127 4.23 -14.99 18.37
C ALA A 127 4.08 -15.66 16.99
N ILE A 128 5.08 -16.44 16.55
CA ILE A 128 4.99 -17.22 15.29
C ILE A 128 3.76 -18.14 15.32
N ALA A 129 3.57 -18.89 16.40
CA ALA A 129 2.44 -19.82 16.50
C ALA A 129 1.08 -19.09 16.49
N ALA A 130 0.97 -17.97 17.21
CA ALA A 130 -0.23 -17.15 17.27
C ALA A 130 -0.56 -16.50 15.91
N VAL A 131 0.45 -15.92 15.25
CA VAL A 131 0.31 -15.28 13.92
C VAL A 131 -0.04 -16.31 12.85
N GLU A 132 0.62 -17.48 12.83
CA GLU A 132 0.30 -18.53 11.87
C GLU A 132 -1.17 -18.96 12.00
N LYS A 133 -1.66 -19.11 13.23
CA LYS A 133 -3.07 -19.43 13.49
C LYS A 133 -4.01 -18.36 12.93
N GLN A 134 -3.73 -17.08 13.17
CA GLN A 134 -4.52 -15.96 12.61
C GLN A 134 -4.46 -15.92 11.08
N ILE A 135 -3.28 -16.16 10.48
CA ILE A 135 -3.11 -16.20 9.04
C ILE A 135 -3.98 -17.30 8.42
N GLN A 136 -3.92 -18.52 8.97
CA GLN A 136 -4.64 -19.67 8.41
C GLN A 136 -6.16 -19.58 8.63
N ASN A 137 -6.59 -19.12 9.80
CA ASN A 137 -8.01 -19.16 10.18
C ASN A 137 -8.78 -17.89 9.77
N ASP A 138 -8.12 -16.74 9.75
CA ASP A 138 -8.79 -15.45 9.58
C ASP A 138 -8.35 -14.73 8.30
N ILE A 139 -7.04 -14.58 8.07
CA ILE A 139 -6.53 -13.74 6.97
C ILE A 139 -6.69 -14.42 5.61
N LEU A 140 -6.13 -15.61 5.42
CA LEU A 140 -6.15 -16.30 4.13
C LEU A 140 -7.57 -16.64 3.64
N PRO A 141 -8.51 -17.10 4.49
CA PRO A 141 -9.88 -17.33 4.05
C PRO A 141 -10.57 -16.06 3.54
N GLN A 142 -10.36 -14.92 4.20
CA GLN A 142 -10.91 -13.63 3.76
C GLN A 142 -10.27 -13.13 2.48
N LEU A 143 -8.94 -13.25 2.32
CA LEU A 143 -8.28 -12.88 1.05
C LEU A 143 -8.75 -13.77 -0.11
N ARG A 144 -8.97 -15.06 0.14
CA ARG A 144 -9.49 -16.03 -0.85
C ARG A 144 -10.96 -15.78 -1.21
N SER A 145 -11.76 -15.19 -0.32
CA SER A 145 -13.16 -14.86 -0.62
C SER A 145 -13.30 -13.64 -1.54
N LEU A 146 -12.26 -12.79 -1.64
CA LEU A 146 -12.20 -11.69 -2.60
C LEU A 146 -11.92 -12.22 -4.01
N ARG A 147 -12.97 -12.73 -4.65
CA ARG A 147 -12.90 -13.28 -6.00
C ARG A 147 -13.21 -12.25 -7.08
N ARG A 148 -12.59 -12.41 -8.25
CA ARG A 148 -12.81 -11.60 -9.45
C ARG A 148 -12.45 -12.37 -10.71
N ASN A 149 -12.96 -11.92 -11.84
CA ASN A 149 -12.72 -12.52 -13.14
C ASN A 149 -11.49 -11.95 -13.87
N PHE A 150 -10.60 -11.22 -13.19
CA PHE A 150 -9.35 -10.73 -13.79
C PHE A 150 -8.19 -10.64 -12.79
N ILE A 151 -6.96 -10.61 -13.30
CA ILE A 151 -5.75 -10.36 -12.49
C ILE A 151 -5.15 -8.97 -12.73
N GLY A 152 -4.24 -8.57 -11.84
CA GLY A 152 -3.55 -7.29 -11.90
C GLY A 152 -4.15 -6.26 -10.95
N SER A 153 -4.07 -4.98 -11.33
CA SER A 153 -4.48 -3.84 -10.51
C SER A 153 -5.94 -3.96 -10.05
N ILE A 154 -6.22 -3.53 -8.82
CA ILE A 154 -7.57 -3.46 -8.25
C ILE A 154 -8.39 -2.40 -9.00
N ASP A 155 -7.79 -1.22 -9.19
CA ASP A 155 -8.34 -0.19 -10.06
C ASP A 155 -8.12 -0.60 -11.52
N THR A 156 -9.21 -0.88 -12.22
CA THR A 156 -9.19 -1.38 -13.60
C THR A 156 -8.72 -0.34 -14.62
N SER A 157 -8.73 0.95 -14.26
CA SER A 157 -8.16 2.04 -15.05
C SER A 157 -6.63 2.04 -15.09
N LEU A 158 -6.00 1.34 -14.14
CA LEU A 158 -4.54 1.23 -14.05
C LEU A 158 -4.02 0.08 -14.93
N PRO A 159 -2.78 0.20 -15.46
CA PRO A 159 -2.15 -0.89 -16.19
C PRO A 159 -1.84 -2.07 -15.28
N VAL A 160 -1.61 -3.25 -15.86
CA VAL A 160 -0.99 -4.37 -15.13
C VAL A 160 0.52 -4.10 -15.05
N PHE A 161 1.05 -4.09 -13.83
CA PHE A 161 2.48 -3.93 -13.59
C PHE A 161 3.06 -5.24 -13.02
N PRO A 162 3.91 -5.97 -13.76
CA PRO A 162 4.51 -7.19 -13.24
C PRO A 162 5.58 -6.88 -12.20
N LEU A 163 6.16 -7.93 -11.63
CA LEU A 163 7.33 -7.84 -10.75
C LEU A 163 8.52 -7.21 -11.48
N GLN A 164 9.41 -6.55 -10.72
CA GLN A 164 10.58 -5.87 -11.25
C GLN A 164 11.46 -6.75 -12.14
N ARG A 165 11.74 -7.98 -11.71
CA ARG A 165 12.50 -8.96 -12.51
C ARG A 165 11.89 -9.22 -13.89
N VAL A 166 10.58 -9.06 -14.04
CA VAL A 166 9.85 -9.34 -15.27
C VAL A 166 9.85 -8.13 -16.20
N TYR A 167 9.56 -6.92 -15.71
CA TYR A 167 9.58 -5.73 -16.58
C TYR A 167 10.99 -5.23 -16.91
N LEU A 168 12.01 -5.58 -16.13
CA LEU A 168 13.40 -5.29 -16.48
C LEU A 168 13.85 -6.02 -17.75
N LEU A 169 13.24 -7.17 -18.06
CA LEU A 169 13.50 -7.93 -19.30
C LEU A 169 12.79 -7.33 -20.52
N GLY A 170 11.78 -6.49 -20.31
CA GLY A 170 11.01 -5.90 -21.41
C GLY A 170 9.92 -4.96 -20.92
N ARG A 171 9.95 -3.73 -21.43
CA ARG A 171 9.06 -2.62 -21.05
C ARG A 171 7.77 -2.58 -21.87
N ARG A 172 7.26 -3.75 -22.27
CA ARG A 172 6.02 -3.87 -23.03
C ARG A 172 4.81 -3.60 -22.13
N PRO A 173 3.66 -3.20 -22.70
CA PRO A 173 2.38 -3.30 -22.01
C PRO A 173 2.11 -4.74 -21.58
N TRP A 174 1.50 -4.91 -20.41
CA TRP A 174 1.06 -6.20 -19.91
C TRP A 174 -0.45 -6.27 -20.00
N GLU A 175 -0.94 -7.18 -20.83
CA GLU A 175 -2.37 -7.39 -20.97
C GLU A 175 -2.95 -8.00 -19.69
N ARG A 176 -4.18 -7.59 -19.39
CA ARG A 176 -4.93 -8.13 -18.28
C ARG A 176 -5.42 -9.52 -18.65
N VAL A 177 -5.06 -10.52 -17.85
CA VAL A 177 -5.65 -11.85 -17.97
C VAL A 177 -7.03 -11.80 -17.33
N THR A 178 -8.03 -12.31 -18.06
CA THR A 178 -9.43 -12.36 -17.66
C THR A 178 -9.96 -13.79 -17.73
N SER A 179 -11.10 -14.01 -17.10
CA SER A 179 -11.88 -15.25 -17.12
C SER A 179 -13.36 -14.92 -17.32
N ASP A 180 -14.13 -15.90 -17.76
CA ASP A 180 -15.59 -15.82 -17.82
C ASP A 180 -16.24 -15.94 -16.43
N THR A 181 -15.48 -16.40 -15.43
CA THR A 181 -15.94 -16.58 -14.05
C THR A 181 -15.03 -15.91 -13.04
N ASP A 182 -15.54 -15.65 -11.83
CA ASP A 182 -14.75 -15.10 -10.72
C ASP A 182 -13.81 -16.16 -10.13
N GLU A 183 -12.78 -16.54 -10.88
CA GLU A 183 -11.86 -17.60 -10.47
C GLU A 183 -10.60 -17.11 -9.75
N PHE A 184 -10.20 -15.86 -9.97
CA PHE A 184 -8.99 -15.29 -9.37
C PHE A 184 -9.25 -14.74 -7.97
N VAL A 185 -8.27 -14.88 -7.10
CA VAL A 185 -8.31 -14.43 -5.70
C VAL A 185 -7.28 -13.35 -5.41
N LEU A 186 -7.46 -12.59 -4.34
CA LEU A 186 -6.46 -11.63 -3.88
C LEU A 186 -5.33 -12.36 -3.14
N CYS A 187 -4.09 -12.14 -3.58
CA CYS A 187 -2.89 -12.70 -2.95
C CYS A 187 -2.03 -11.56 -2.37
N HIS A 188 -1.72 -11.62 -1.07
CA HIS A 188 -0.76 -10.69 -0.45
C HIS A 188 0.67 -10.93 -0.96
N ASN A 189 1.02 -12.19 -1.27
CA ASN A 189 2.33 -12.67 -1.76
C ASN A 189 3.53 -12.50 -0.80
N ASP A 190 3.43 -11.72 0.26
CA ASP A 190 4.55 -11.51 1.19
C ASP A 190 4.10 -11.32 2.65
N LEU A 191 3.58 -12.38 3.28
CA LEU A 191 3.22 -12.41 4.71
C LEU A 191 4.39 -12.85 5.59
N ALA A 192 5.61 -12.41 5.26
CA ALA A 192 6.80 -12.71 6.04
C ALA A 192 6.88 -11.84 7.32
N PRO A 193 7.60 -12.27 8.37
CA PRO A 193 7.63 -11.58 9.67
C PRO A 193 8.02 -10.10 9.64
N GLN A 194 8.82 -9.66 8.66
CA GLN A 194 9.18 -8.25 8.50
C GLN A 194 8.02 -7.34 8.02
N ASN A 195 6.90 -7.93 7.58
CA ASN A 195 5.71 -7.21 7.12
C ASN A 195 4.53 -7.35 8.09
N ILE A 196 4.72 -7.98 9.24
CA ILE A 196 3.65 -8.22 10.22
C ILE A 196 3.95 -7.45 11.49
N LEU A 197 3.00 -6.60 11.88
CA LEU A 197 2.95 -5.97 13.19
C LEU A 197 2.00 -6.77 14.08
N VAL A 198 2.42 -7.00 15.32
CA VAL A 198 1.62 -7.70 16.32
C VAL A 198 1.50 -6.89 17.60
N ASP A 199 0.38 -7.02 18.29
CA ASP A 199 0.19 -6.48 19.64
C ASP A 199 0.60 -7.53 20.68
N PRO A 200 1.72 -7.35 21.41
CA PRO A 200 2.18 -8.32 22.40
C PRO A 200 1.25 -8.43 23.61
N ASP A 201 0.41 -7.43 23.86
CA ASP A 201 -0.51 -7.39 25.01
C ASP A 201 -1.87 -8.02 24.69
N ASP A 202 -2.14 -8.32 23.41
CA ASP A 202 -3.37 -8.96 22.92
C ASP A 202 -3.07 -10.25 22.14
N ASP A 203 -2.41 -11.22 22.80
CA ASP A 203 -2.09 -12.55 22.24
C ASP A 203 -1.43 -12.52 20.85
N PHE A 204 -0.54 -11.53 20.63
CA PHE A 204 0.13 -11.29 19.34
C PHE A 204 -0.86 -11.10 18.18
N ARG A 205 -2.01 -10.47 18.44
CA ARG A 205 -2.98 -10.08 17.41
C ARG A 205 -2.30 -9.24 16.34
N ILE A 206 -2.54 -9.56 15.07
CA ILE A 206 -2.07 -8.75 13.93
C ILE A 206 -2.78 -7.39 13.98
N VAL A 207 -2.02 -6.28 13.83
CA VAL A 207 -2.52 -4.90 13.91
C VAL A 207 -2.06 -3.99 12.78
#